data_AF-A0A536BB12-F1
#
_entry.id   AF-A0A536BB12-F1
#
_cell.length_a   1.000
_cell.length_b   1.000
_cell.length_c   1.000
_cell.angle_alpha   90.00
_cell.angle_beta   90.00
_cell.angle_gamma   90.00
#
_symmetry.space_group_name_H-M   'P 1'
#
loop_
_entity.id
_entity.type
_entity.pdbx_description
1 polymer ?
#
loop_
_entity_poly.entity_id
_entity_poly.type
_entity_poly.pdbx_seq_one_letter_code
_entity_poly.pdbx_strand_id
1 'polypeptide(L)'
;MPRVLITETVLRDAQQSLVQGRLKLQHVLPIAKTLDDIGYHALDAWGGWTFAAQVRALKEDPWQRLRALRAAIVKTPLQMLIRGQTLLGQSHQPDDVVRAFIEQAVEDGIRVIKMFDPLNDLRNLEVPVEVARKAGARVIGALVYSPSPAADEARVVKSASRLKAMGVDWIGIEDVAGILAPLDARGLVTAITSATGLPVTIHSHSTTALAPISYFAAIEAGATGIDTALSALAWGASQPATETMVASLRDGPYDTGLDLNVIGQASRYFDEIHDEYLEFQDPIAFRNDVLVLQHQLPAPVLAVLIRNLRERNAIDRYDRLLQELLLVRQEMGYPPMAAPINRIAANQALANTLSEKRYQHIEQPFRDYVKGLFGEPPGPIDPEVRKRALGSSNAITLRPADLLQPGIDRARREMRKQGLNPSGVDQVLTYILFPEDAPNILRPAGHRAETPVAAAAAPAPEPQPAPQPVPAASGPAAPSEAAAREFTVEVDGEPYRVRILGDGAAPASAAVPPVSGPTAAQRAGGDGAIQAPMQGMVVKVKVAPGDRVRLGDVVVVLEAMKMQNDIVATVGGTVREVFAKEGAIVAPNEVLMTIG
;
A
#
# COMPACT_ATOMS: atom_id res chain seq x y z
N MET A 1 -10.22 -13.66 36.82
CA MET A 1 -9.40 -12.72 36.01
C MET A 1 -10.28 -12.23 34.85
N PRO A 2 -10.05 -11.04 34.30
CA PRO A 2 -10.79 -10.59 33.11
C PRO A 2 -10.48 -11.50 31.92
N ARG A 3 -11.48 -11.71 31.05
CA ARG A 3 -11.32 -12.45 29.80
C ARG A 3 -10.36 -11.72 28.87
N VAL A 4 -9.56 -12.46 28.11
CA VAL A 4 -8.73 -11.86 27.05
C VAL A 4 -9.63 -11.38 25.92
N LEU A 5 -9.38 -10.15 25.46
CA LEU A 5 -10.17 -9.48 24.44
C LEU A 5 -9.56 -9.71 23.05
N ILE A 6 -10.40 -10.08 22.08
CA ILE A 6 -9.98 -10.30 20.69
C ILE A 6 -10.41 -9.13 19.82
N THR A 7 -9.45 -8.52 19.12
CA THR A 7 -9.71 -7.64 17.98
C THR A 7 -9.50 -8.42 16.70
N GLU A 8 -10.56 -8.59 15.92
CA GLU A 8 -10.52 -9.32 14.66
C GLU A 8 -10.11 -8.38 13.52
N THR A 9 -9.10 -8.78 12.74
CA THR A 9 -8.44 -7.94 11.74
C THR A 9 -8.72 -8.35 10.29
N VAL A 10 -9.54 -9.39 10.08
CA VAL A 10 -9.86 -9.93 8.74
C VAL A 10 -10.30 -8.84 7.74
N LEU A 11 -11.04 -7.83 8.21
CA LEU A 11 -11.59 -6.75 7.38
C LEU A 11 -10.60 -5.61 7.10
N ARG A 12 -9.42 -5.58 7.73
CA ARG A 12 -8.42 -4.53 7.52
C ARG A 12 -7.01 -5.09 7.34
N ASP A 13 -6.37 -5.52 8.42
CA ASP A 13 -4.93 -5.83 8.37
C ASP A 13 -4.65 -7.15 7.66
N ALA A 14 -5.46 -8.17 7.92
CA ALA A 14 -5.27 -9.48 7.33
C ALA A 14 -5.36 -9.41 5.80
N GLN A 15 -6.42 -8.76 5.29
CA GLN A 15 -6.57 -8.57 3.86
C GLN A 15 -5.50 -7.64 3.27
N GLN A 16 -5.00 -6.67 4.03
CA GLN A 16 -3.91 -5.80 3.62
C GLN A 16 -2.62 -6.59 3.42
N SER A 17 -2.35 -7.51 4.33
CA SER A 17 -1.16 -8.35 4.31
C SER A 17 -1.17 -9.42 3.21
N LEU A 18 -2.29 -10.11 3.03
CA LEU A 18 -2.33 -11.32 2.20
C LEU A 18 -2.95 -11.11 0.81
N VAL A 19 -3.89 -10.16 0.68
CA VAL A 19 -4.57 -9.87 -0.59
C VAL A 19 -4.51 -8.37 -0.94
N GLN A 20 -3.49 -7.66 -0.45
CA GLN A 20 -3.17 -6.28 -0.80
C GLN A 20 -4.31 -5.27 -0.59
N GLY A 21 -5.23 -5.55 0.33
CA GLY A 21 -6.40 -4.70 0.63
C GLY A 21 -7.50 -4.76 -0.44
N ARG A 22 -7.53 -5.83 -1.24
CA ARG A 22 -8.44 -5.98 -2.39
C ARG A 22 -9.82 -6.52 -2.07
N LEU A 23 -10.13 -6.83 -0.81
CA LEU A 23 -11.44 -7.34 -0.44
C LEU A 23 -12.53 -6.33 -0.82
N LYS A 24 -13.43 -6.73 -1.71
CA LYS A 24 -14.50 -5.89 -2.27
C LYS A 24 -15.66 -5.76 -1.30
N LEU A 25 -16.35 -4.62 -1.30
CA LEU A 25 -17.48 -4.40 -0.38
C LEU A 25 -18.58 -5.46 -0.54
N GLN A 26 -18.85 -5.88 -1.78
CA GLN A 26 -19.83 -6.93 -2.09
C GLN A 26 -19.52 -8.27 -1.42
N HIS A 27 -18.26 -8.55 -1.09
CA HIS A 27 -17.84 -9.76 -0.38
C HIS A 27 -17.75 -9.54 1.13
N VAL A 28 -17.66 -8.30 1.61
CA VAL A 28 -17.64 -8.02 3.06
C VAL A 28 -19.05 -7.96 3.64
N LEU A 29 -20.00 -7.33 2.94
CA LEU A 29 -21.35 -7.14 3.48
C LEU A 29 -22.11 -8.44 3.81
N PRO A 30 -22.03 -9.52 3.00
CA PRO A 30 -22.76 -10.75 3.30
C PRO A 30 -22.34 -11.41 4.63
N ILE A 31 -21.07 -11.29 5.02
CA ILE A 31 -20.54 -11.89 6.26
C ILE A 31 -20.59 -10.96 7.47
N ALA A 32 -20.89 -9.67 7.26
CA ALA A 32 -20.85 -8.63 8.30
C ALA A 32 -21.67 -9.00 9.55
N LYS A 33 -22.89 -9.54 9.38
CA LYS A 33 -23.74 -9.95 10.51
C LYS A 33 -23.13 -11.09 11.31
N THR A 34 -22.54 -12.09 10.65
CA THR A 34 -21.89 -13.21 11.33
C THR A 34 -20.71 -12.72 12.17
N LEU A 35 -19.91 -11.80 11.63
CA LEU A 35 -18.81 -11.17 12.37
C LEU A 35 -19.32 -10.38 13.59
N ASP A 36 -20.43 -9.65 13.44
CA ASP A 36 -21.08 -8.89 14.51
C ASP A 36 -21.64 -9.77 15.65
N ASP A 37 -22.01 -11.02 15.32
CA ASP A 37 -22.60 -11.97 16.27
C ASP A 37 -21.57 -12.75 17.10
N ILE A 38 -20.28 -12.78 16.70
CA ILE A 38 -19.23 -13.57 17.38
C ILE A 38 -18.93 -13.03 18.79
N GLY A 39 -19.02 -11.71 18.99
CA GLY A 39 -18.71 -11.07 20.27
C GLY A 39 -17.27 -10.59 20.42
N TYR A 40 -16.58 -10.28 19.31
CA TYR A 40 -15.27 -9.63 19.34
C TYR A 40 -15.30 -8.32 20.12
N HIS A 41 -14.15 -7.94 20.70
CA HIS A 41 -13.97 -6.65 21.36
C HIS A 41 -14.11 -5.48 20.37
N ALA A 42 -13.53 -5.67 19.18
CA ALA A 42 -13.63 -4.76 18.06
C ALA A 42 -13.39 -5.52 16.75
N LEU A 43 -13.89 -4.95 15.64
CA LEU A 43 -13.54 -5.35 14.28
C LEU A 43 -12.66 -4.25 13.69
N ASP A 44 -11.39 -4.56 13.44
CA ASP A 44 -10.50 -3.67 12.70
C ASP A 44 -10.86 -3.75 11.22
N ALA A 45 -11.56 -2.72 10.75
CA ALA A 45 -12.27 -2.74 9.47
C ALA A 45 -11.98 -1.52 8.59
N TRP A 46 -11.11 -0.61 9.05
CA TRP A 46 -10.89 0.65 8.34
C TRP A 46 -9.53 1.30 8.60
N GLY A 47 -9.12 2.21 7.72
CA GLY A 47 -7.80 2.84 7.78
C GLY A 47 -6.67 1.96 7.23
N GLY A 48 -5.44 2.23 7.67
CA GLY A 48 -4.24 1.61 7.09
C GLY A 48 -4.12 1.82 5.57
N TRP A 49 -3.56 0.84 4.87
CA TRP A 49 -3.47 0.82 3.41
C TRP A 49 -4.80 0.44 2.73
N THR A 50 -5.73 -0.21 3.45
CA THR A 50 -7.02 -0.60 2.85
C THR A 50 -7.81 0.58 2.31
N PHE A 51 -7.74 1.75 2.95
CA PHE A 51 -8.32 2.99 2.42
C PHE A 51 -7.71 3.37 1.07
N ALA A 52 -6.37 3.31 0.95
CA ALA A 52 -5.68 3.60 -0.31
C ALA A 52 -6.06 2.57 -1.39
N ALA A 53 -6.18 1.29 -1.04
CA ALA A 53 -6.61 0.24 -1.96
C ALA A 53 -8.05 0.44 -2.45
N GLN A 54 -8.95 0.88 -1.58
CA GLN A 54 -10.33 1.23 -1.95
C GLN A 54 -10.37 2.33 -3.01
N VAL A 55 -9.64 3.43 -2.78
CA VAL A 55 -9.59 4.57 -3.72
C VAL A 55 -8.88 4.19 -5.03
N ARG A 56 -7.70 3.57 -4.93
CA ARG A 56 -6.81 3.36 -6.08
C ARG A 56 -7.16 2.14 -6.90
N ALA A 57 -7.44 1.05 -6.22
CA ALA A 57 -7.52 -0.28 -6.81
C ALA A 57 -8.97 -0.72 -7.03
N LEU A 58 -9.84 -0.52 -6.04
CA LEU A 58 -11.24 -0.93 -6.12
C LEU A 58 -12.14 0.14 -6.74
N LYS A 59 -11.68 1.39 -6.76
CA LYS A 59 -12.48 2.57 -7.17
C LYS A 59 -13.77 2.70 -6.36
N GLU A 60 -13.71 2.29 -5.10
CA GLU A 60 -14.80 2.37 -4.13
C GLU A 60 -14.59 3.60 -3.22
N ASP A 61 -15.69 4.20 -2.76
CA ASP A 61 -15.64 5.27 -1.76
C ASP A 61 -15.42 4.67 -0.36
N PRO A 62 -14.29 4.95 0.31
CA PRO A 62 -13.99 4.43 1.65
C PRO A 62 -15.00 4.84 2.72
N TRP A 63 -15.60 6.02 2.61
CA TRP A 63 -16.56 6.55 3.57
C TRP A 63 -17.92 5.89 3.40
N GLN A 64 -18.35 5.68 2.15
CA GLN A 64 -19.56 4.90 1.87
C GLN A 64 -19.42 3.46 2.36
N ARG A 65 -18.24 2.84 2.15
CA ARG A 65 -17.92 1.52 2.70
C ARG A 65 -18.03 1.50 4.22
N LEU A 66 -17.46 2.49 4.91
CA LEU A 66 -17.57 2.59 6.38
C LEU A 66 -19.04 2.69 6.83
N ARG A 67 -19.84 3.57 6.20
CA ARG A 67 -21.27 3.71 6.52
C ARG A 67 -22.04 2.40 6.28
N ALA A 68 -21.74 1.69 5.19
CA ALA A 68 -22.37 0.40 4.89
C ALA A 68 -22.00 -0.67 5.92
N LEU A 69 -20.73 -0.74 6.32
CA LEU A 69 -20.28 -1.63 7.39
C LEU A 69 -20.93 -1.27 8.73
N ARG A 70 -21.00 0.01 9.07
CA ARG A 70 -21.66 0.47 10.30
C ARG A 70 -23.14 0.14 10.35
N ALA A 71 -23.83 0.17 9.20
CA ALA A 71 -25.22 -0.23 9.10
C ALA A 71 -25.42 -1.74 9.32
N ALA A 72 -24.46 -2.57 8.87
CA ALA A 72 -24.53 -4.03 9.00
C ALA A 72 -23.95 -4.58 10.31
N ILE A 73 -22.96 -3.90 10.90
CA ILE A 73 -22.23 -4.29 12.12
C ILE A 73 -22.64 -3.30 13.22
N VAL A 74 -23.63 -3.72 14.02
CA VAL A 74 -24.30 -2.82 14.97
C VAL A 74 -23.86 -3.05 16.41
N LYS A 75 -23.44 -4.27 16.77
CA LYS A 75 -23.05 -4.68 18.12
C LYS A 75 -21.57 -4.46 18.39
N THR A 76 -20.72 -4.92 17.48
CA THR A 76 -19.27 -4.90 17.62
C THR A 76 -18.71 -3.54 17.23
N PRO A 77 -17.91 -2.91 18.10
CA PRO A 77 -17.25 -1.65 17.79
C PRO A 77 -16.34 -1.75 16.55
N LEU A 78 -16.48 -0.83 15.59
CA LEU A 78 -15.55 -0.71 14.48
C LEU A 78 -14.28 0.03 14.93
N GLN A 79 -13.13 -0.59 14.69
CA GLN A 79 -11.80 -0.04 14.88
C GLN A 79 -11.21 0.44 13.55
N MET A 80 -10.43 1.52 13.62
CA MET A 80 -9.50 1.91 12.56
C MET A 80 -8.06 2.06 13.04
N LEU A 81 -7.12 1.94 12.10
CA LEU A 81 -5.70 2.28 12.29
C LEU A 81 -5.32 3.56 11.53
N ILE A 82 -4.72 4.53 12.22
CA ILE A 82 -4.13 5.75 11.63
C ILE A 82 -2.68 5.97 12.08
N ARG A 83 -1.88 6.60 11.21
CA ARG A 83 -0.51 7.04 11.52
C ARG A 83 -0.51 8.46 12.09
N GLY A 84 -1.09 8.65 13.27
CA GLY A 84 -1.09 9.93 13.99
C GLY A 84 -1.40 11.12 13.09
N GLN A 85 -0.49 12.10 13.08
CA GLN A 85 -0.56 13.32 12.27
C GLN A 85 -0.53 13.11 10.74
N THR A 86 -0.07 11.95 10.27
CA THR A 86 -0.07 11.60 8.83
C THR A 86 -1.40 10.98 8.39
N LEU A 87 -2.26 10.58 9.34
CA LEU A 87 -3.51 9.86 9.06
C LEU A 87 -3.24 8.61 8.21
N LEU A 88 -3.70 8.62 6.95
CA LEU A 88 -3.55 7.55 5.96
C LEU A 88 -2.61 7.94 4.81
N GLY A 89 -2.09 9.18 4.81
CA GLY A 89 -1.21 9.73 3.79
C GLY A 89 0.25 9.28 3.91
N GLN A 90 1.13 9.91 3.12
CA GLN A 90 2.58 9.66 3.16
C GLN A 90 3.36 10.76 3.90
N SER A 91 2.69 11.86 4.23
CA SER A 91 3.26 13.04 4.91
C SER A 91 2.30 13.58 5.95
N HIS A 92 2.83 14.33 6.92
CA HIS A 92 2.04 15.04 7.92
C HIS A 92 0.93 15.87 7.29
N GLN A 93 -0.24 15.83 7.92
CA GLN A 93 -1.39 16.65 7.56
C GLN A 93 -1.47 17.85 8.52
N PRO A 94 -1.94 19.01 8.05
CA PRO A 94 -2.20 20.13 8.95
C PRO A 94 -3.31 19.78 9.95
N ASP A 95 -3.31 20.44 11.11
CA ASP A 95 -4.20 20.10 12.22
C ASP A 95 -5.69 20.18 11.86
N ASP A 96 -6.11 21.11 10.99
CA ASP A 96 -7.52 21.21 10.55
C ASP A 96 -7.98 19.97 9.77
N VAL A 97 -7.08 19.38 8.97
CA VAL A 97 -7.33 18.14 8.23
C VAL A 97 -7.41 16.96 9.18
N VAL A 98 -6.50 16.87 10.16
CA VAL A 98 -6.51 15.80 11.18
C VAL A 98 -7.79 15.85 12.00
N ARG A 99 -8.20 17.04 12.44
CA ARG A 99 -9.45 17.25 13.19
C ARG A 99 -10.65 16.77 12.38
N ALA A 100 -10.82 17.30 11.17
CA ALA A 100 -11.93 16.95 10.29
C ALA A 100 -11.98 15.46 9.93
N PHE A 101 -10.83 14.83 9.71
CA PHE A 101 -10.78 13.40 9.39
C PHE A 101 -11.27 12.53 10.54
N ILE A 102 -10.78 12.78 11.75
CA ILE A 102 -11.14 11.99 12.93
C ILE A 102 -12.60 12.22 13.30
N GLU A 103 -13.07 13.47 13.29
CA GLU A 103 -14.47 13.82 13.55
C GLU A 103 -15.40 13.11 12.56
N GLN A 104 -15.12 13.18 11.26
CA GLN A 104 -15.91 12.51 10.22
C GLN A 104 -15.88 10.99 10.38
N ALA A 105 -14.72 10.39 10.70
CA ALA A 105 -14.62 8.93 10.87
C ALA A 105 -15.46 8.42 12.05
N VAL A 106 -15.47 9.17 13.16
CA VAL A 106 -16.28 8.83 14.33
C VAL A 106 -17.78 9.04 14.05
N GLU A 107 -18.14 10.11 13.35
CA GLU A 107 -19.51 10.35 12.90
C GLU A 107 -20.02 9.18 12.02
N ASP A 108 -19.20 8.71 11.08
CA ASP A 108 -19.56 7.64 10.14
C ASP A 108 -19.53 6.23 10.74
N GLY A 109 -19.03 6.05 11.98
CA GLY A 109 -19.23 4.81 12.71
C GLY A 109 -18.01 4.22 13.42
N ILE A 110 -16.83 4.84 13.30
CA ILE A 110 -15.65 4.39 14.07
C ILE A 110 -15.88 4.62 15.56
N ARG A 111 -15.50 3.63 16.38
CA ARG A 111 -15.65 3.67 17.85
C ARG A 111 -14.34 3.41 18.59
N VAL A 112 -13.36 2.80 17.92
CA VAL A 112 -12.01 2.61 18.44
C VAL A 112 -11.00 3.15 17.42
N ILE A 113 -10.06 3.97 17.87
CA ILE A 113 -8.99 4.49 17.02
C ILE A 113 -7.67 4.02 17.60
N LYS A 114 -7.03 3.09 16.89
CA LYS A 114 -5.64 2.74 17.12
C LYS A 114 -4.76 3.71 16.36
N MET A 115 -3.83 4.35 17.05
CA MET A 115 -2.93 5.31 16.45
C MET A 115 -1.50 5.14 16.93
N PHE A 116 -0.57 5.23 16.00
CA PHE A 116 0.87 5.22 16.27
C PHE A 116 1.56 6.29 15.43
N ASP A 117 2.77 6.66 15.86
CA ASP A 117 3.70 7.43 15.04
C ASP A 117 4.82 6.49 14.57
N PRO A 118 5.22 6.49 13.29
CA PRO A 118 6.22 5.54 12.78
C PRO A 118 7.61 5.71 13.40
N LEU A 119 7.91 6.84 14.06
CA LEU A 119 9.14 7.08 14.81
C LEU A 119 8.95 6.98 16.32
N ASN A 120 7.73 6.69 16.78
CA ASN A 120 7.29 6.85 18.16
C ASN A 120 7.49 8.29 18.70
N ASP A 121 7.45 9.30 17.82
CA ASP A 121 7.44 10.71 18.23
C ASP A 121 6.03 11.12 18.67
N LEU A 122 5.80 11.07 19.98
CA LEU A 122 4.47 11.28 20.56
C LEU A 122 3.92 12.69 20.34
N ARG A 123 4.72 13.69 19.94
CA ARG A 123 4.19 15.02 19.56
C ARG A 123 3.21 14.91 18.38
N ASN A 124 3.42 13.95 17.49
CA ASN A 124 2.55 13.68 16.35
C ASN A 124 1.25 12.96 16.73
N LEU A 125 1.06 12.61 18.01
CA LEU A 125 -0.17 12.01 18.53
C LEU A 125 -1.00 12.98 19.36
N GLU A 126 -0.47 14.14 19.75
CA GLU A 126 -1.15 15.09 20.64
C GLU A 126 -2.51 15.54 20.09
N VAL A 127 -2.54 16.03 18.85
CA VAL A 127 -3.78 16.47 18.19
C VAL A 127 -4.71 15.29 17.87
N PRO A 128 -4.25 14.20 17.23
CA PRO A 128 -5.10 13.03 17.00
C PRO A 128 -5.77 12.45 18.25
N VAL A 129 -5.02 12.28 19.35
CA VAL A 129 -5.56 11.76 20.62
C VAL A 129 -6.60 12.72 21.19
N GLU A 130 -6.29 14.02 21.24
CA GLU A 130 -7.19 15.05 21.75
C GLU A 130 -8.55 15.02 21.02
N VAL A 131 -8.52 14.96 19.68
CA VAL A 131 -9.72 14.99 18.84
C VAL A 131 -10.52 13.71 18.98
N ALA A 132 -9.86 12.56 18.89
CA ALA A 132 -10.52 11.25 19.00
C ALA A 132 -11.31 11.14 20.30
N ARG A 133 -10.71 11.57 21.41
CA ARG A 133 -11.38 11.59 22.71
C ARG A 133 -12.54 12.56 22.76
N LYS A 134 -12.39 13.78 22.22
CA LYS A 134 -13.48 14.77 22.15
C LYS A 134 -14.64 14.29 21.30
N ALA A 135 -14.36 13.55 20.22
CA ALA A 135 -15.36 12.93 19.37
C ALA A 135 -16.05 11.70 20.02
N GLY A 136 -15.54 11.22 21.17
CA GLY A 136 -16.12 10.10 21.91
C GLY A 136 -15.63 8.71 21.48
N ALA A 137 -14.53 8.64 20.71
CA ALA A 137 -13.89 7.36 20.39
C ALA A 137 -12.97 6.90 21.53
N ARG A 138 -12.86 5.58 21.71
CA ARG A 138 -11.82 4.97 22.54
C ARG A 138 -10.49 5.01 21.78
N VAL A 139 -9.42 5.37 22.47
CA VAL A 139 -8.10 5.58 21.87
C VAL A 139 -7.12 4.52 22.36
N ILE A 140 -6.52 3.81 21.42
CA ILE A 140 -5.34 2.97 21.65
C ILE A 140 -4.13 3.76 21.18
N GLY A 141 -3.32 4.24 22.13
CA GLY A 141 -2.02 4.84 21.84
C GLY A 141 -0.98 3.74 21.70
N ALA A 142 -0.54 3.46 20.48
CA ALA A 142 0.36 2.36 20.18
C ALA A 142 1.81 2.80 20.03
N LEU A 143 2.73 1.98 20.56
CA LEU A 143 4.17 2.11 20.42
C LEU A 143 4.66 1.02 19.46
N VAL A 144 5.34 1.43 18.38
CA VAL A 144 5.93 0.50 17.43
C VAL A 144 7.11 -0.21 18.09
N TYR A 145 7.02 -1.53 18.19
CA TYR A 145 8.10 -2.37 18.70
C TYR A 145 9.22 -2.44 17.68
N SER A 146 10.43 -2.11 18.13
CA SER A 146 11.62 -2.03 17.30
C SER A 146 12.85 -2.13 18.20
N PRO A 147 13.34 -3.35 18.48
CA PRO A 147 14.48 -3.55 19.36
C PRO A 147 15.71 -2.90 18.72
N SER A 148 16.43 -2.13 19.53
CA SER A 148 17.66 -1.44 19.15
C SER A 148 18.47 -1.07 20.40
N PRO A 149 19.79 -0.80 20.28
CA PRO A 149 20.58 -0.28 21.40
C PRO A 149 20.05 1.06 21.95
N ALA A 150 19.29 1.81 21.16
CA ALA A 150 18.65 3.07 21.55
C ALA A 150 17.26 2.88 22.18
N ALA A 151 16.71 1.67 22.14
CA ALA A 151 15.46 1.28 22.76
C ALA A 151 15.77 0.56 24.07
N ASP A 152 15.67 1.30 25.17
CA ASP A 152 15.70 0.74 26.52
C ASP A 152 14.27 0.68 27.08
N GLU A 153 13.97 -0.31 27.91
CA GLU A 153 12.67 -0.50 28.57
C GLU A 153 12.22 0.78 29.28
N ALA A 154 13.15 1.49 29.93
CA ALA A 154 12.90 2.77 30.58
C ALA A 154 12.28 3.82 29.64
N ARG A 155 12.69 3.81 28.36
CA ARG A 155 12.16 4.72 27.35
C ARG A 155 10.77 4.31 26.88
N VAL A 156 10.50 3.01 26.75
CA VAL A 156 9.15 2.52 26.44
C VAL A 156 8.19 2.90 27.55
N VAL A 157 8.58 2.68 28.82
CA VAL A 157 7.81 3.07 30.00
C VAL A 157 7.54 4.58 30.03
N LYS A 158 8.56 5.40 29.75
CA LYS A 158 8.39 6.86 29.65
C LYS A 158 7.38 7.24 28.56
N SER A 159 7.45 6.58 27.40
CA SER A 159 6.54 6.84 26.28
C SER A 159 5.11 6.42 26.62
N ALA A 160 4.92 5.24 27.21
CA ALA A 160 3.63 4.77 27.69
C ALA A 160 3.02 5.69 28.76
N SER A 161 3.86 6.21 29.67
CA SER A 161 3.44 7.17 30.70
C SER A 161 2.99 8.50 30.10
N ARG A 162 3.67 8.96 29.03
CA ARG A 162 3.26 10.16 28.29
C ARG A 162 1.95 9.92 27.52
N LEU A 163 1.77 8.76 26.90
CA LEU A 163 0.50 8.38 26.28
C LEU A 163 -0.66 8.39 27.29
N LYS A 164 -0.45 7.81 28.48
CA LYS A 164 -1.41 7.91 29.59
C LYS A 164 -1.73 9.36 29.94
N ALA A 165 -0.73 10.23 30.02
CA ALA A 165 -0.94 11.65 30.30
C ALA A 165 -1.73 12.38 29.21
N MET A 166 -1.66 11.93 27.95
CA MET A 166 -2.52 12.41 26.86
C MET A 166 -3.98 11.92 26.98
N GLY A 167 -4.22 10.93 27.86
CA GLY A 167 -5.53 10.40 28.16
C GLY A 167 -5.98 9.27 27.24
N VAL A 168 -5.05 8.55 26.60
CA VAL A 168 -5.42 7.32 25.87
C VAL A 168 -6.06 6.32 26.83
N ASP A 169 -6.99 5.54 26.31
CA ASP A 169 -7.67 4.53 27.13
C ASP A 169 -6.76 3.30 27.31
N TRP A 170 -6.02 2.93 26.27
CA TRP A 170 -5.26 1.68 26.18
C TRP A 170 -3.86 1.96 25.59
N ILE A 171 -2.87 1.16 25.99
CA ILE A 171 -1.54 1.15 25.38
C ILE A 171 -1.44 -0.01 24.40
N GLY A 172 -1.01 0.26 23.17
CA GLY A 172 -0.73 -0.76 22.17
C GLY A 172 0.77 -1.04 22.07
N ILE A 173 1.14 -2.32 21.92
CA ILE A 173 2.47 -2.73 21.43
C ILE A 173 2.27 -3.21 19.99
N GLU A 174 2.87 -2.49 19.04
CA GLU A 174 2.69 -2.73 17.61
C GLU A 174 3.95 -3.34 17.00
N ASP A 175 3.97 -4.66 16.82
CA ASP A 175 5.05 -5.41 16.18
C ASP A 175 4.75 -5.70 14.71
N VAL A 176 4.95 -4.65 13.89
CA VAL A 176 4.68 -4.68 12.44
C VAL A 176 5.51 -5.69 11.66
N ALA A 177 6.67 -6.10 12.19
CA ALA A 177 7.58 -7.02 11.52
C ALA A 177 7.39 -8.48 11.98
N GLY A 178 6.66 -8.69 13.08
CA GLY A 178 6.51 -10.02 13.67
C GLY A 178 7.78 -10.50 14.35
N ILE A 179 8.52 -9.64 15.03
CA ILE A 179 9.84 -9.92 15.62
C ILE A 179 9.83 -9.90 17.16
N LEU A 180 8.68 -9.63 17.79
CA LEU A 180 8.54 -9.59 19.23
C LEU A 180 8.77 -10.98 19.83
N ALA A 181 9.83 -11.13 20.61
CA ALA A 181 10.12 -12.37 21.33
C ALA A 181 9.23 -12.53 22.58
N PRO A 182 8.93 -13.76 23.03
CA PRO A 182 8.03 -13.98 24.17
C PRO A 182 8.50 -13.37 25.49
N LEU A 183 9.81 -13.41 25.75
CA LEU A 183 10.38 -12.81 26.97
C LEU A 183 10.28 -11.29 26.95
N ASP A 184 10.53 -10.67 25.79
CA ASP A 184 10.37 -9.23 25.61
C ASP A 184 8.90 -8.83 25.75
N ALA A 185 7.98 -9.61 25.17
CA ALA A 185 6.54 -9.38 25.31
C ALA A 185 6.12 -9.37 26.79
N ARG A 186 6.56 -10.37 27.56
CA ARG A 186 6.29 -10.45 29.01
C ARG A 186 6.88 -9.27 29.77
N GLY A 187 8.13 -8.91 29.50
CA GLY A 187 8.81 -7.78 30.14
C GLY A 187 8.11 -6.44 29.86
N LEU A 188 7.86 -6.14 28.58
CA LEU A 188 7.21 -4.91 28.14
C LEU A 188 5.79 -4.76 28.72
N VAL A 189 4.99 -5.82 28.68
CA VAL A 189 3.63 -5.78 29.24
C VAL A 189 3.67 -5.54 30.75
N THR A 190 4.56 -6.23 31.47
CA THR A 190 4.72 -6.04 32.91
C THR A 190 5.12 -4.60 33.23
N ALA A 191 6.12 -4.07 32.52
CA ALA A 191 6.64 -2.73 32.73
C ALA A 191 5.61 -1.63 32.40
N ILE A 192 4.91 -1.74 31.27
CA ILE A 192 3.87 -0.79 30.85
C ILE A 192 2.69 -0.83 31.82
N THR A 193 2.21 -2.02 32.17
CA THR A 193 1.06 -2.18 33.08
C THR A 193 1.40 -1.63 34.46
N SER A 194 2.59 -1.91 34.98
CA SER A 194 3.04 -1.41 36.28
C SER A 194 3.16 0.12 36.31
N ALA A 195 3.70 0.73 35.24
CA ALA A 195 3.91 2.17 35.18
C ALA A 195 2.62 2.97 34.92
N THR A 196 1.72 2.42 34.09
CA THR A 196 0.55 3.16 33.62
C THR A 196 -0.75 2.72 34.29
N GLY A 197 -0.88 1.47 34.69
CA GLY A 197 -2.15 0.87 35.13
C GLY A 197 -3.23 0.81 34.04
N LEU A 198 -2.87 1.10 32.77
CA LEU A 198 -3.80 1.03 31.65
C LEU A 198 -3.82 -0.39 31.04
N PRO A 199 -4.94 -0.81 30.42
CA PRO A 199 -4.99 -2.01 29.59
C PRO A 199 -3.94 -1.99 28.48
N VAL A 200 -3.33 -3.15 28.23
CA VAL A 200 -2.33 -3.33 27.17
C VAL A 200 -2.87 -4.25 26.07
N THR A 201 -2.72 -3.82 24.81
CA THR A 201 -3.02 -4.63 23.62
C THR A 201 -1.76 -4.99 22.87
N ILE A 202 -1.73 -6.19 22.30
CA ILE A 202 -0.62 -6.67 21.48
C ILE A 202 -1.10 -6.88 20.06
N HIS A 203 -0.35 -6.31 19.12
CA HIS A 203 -0.46 -6.58 17.71
C HIS A 203 0.89 -7.12 17.22
N SER A 204 0.89 -8.26 16.55
CA SER A 204 2.09 -8.83 15.92
C SER A 204 1.71 -9.63 14.68
N HIS A 205 2.57 -9.56 13.67
CA HIS A 205 2.46 -10.37 12.47
C HIS A 205 3.13 -11.73 12.69
N SER A 206 2.60 -12.78 12.08
CA SER A 206 3.11 -14.16 12.19
C SER A 206 4.30 -14.43 11.27
N THR A 207 4.97 -13.39 10.76
CA THR A 207 6.00 -13.50 9.73
C THR A 207 7.13 -14.42 10.18
N THR A 208 7.49 -14.41 11.46
CA THR A 208 8.52 -15.30 12.04
C THR A 208 7.93 -16.49 12.79
N ALA A 209 6.60 -16.63 12.80
CA ALA A 209 5.82 -17.51 13.68
C ALA A 209 6.00 -17.27 15.20
N LEU A 210 6.64 -16.17 15.63
CA LEU A 210 6.76 -15.82 17.05
C LEU A 210 5.46 -15.24 17.64
N ALA A 211 4.61 -14.60 16.83
CA ALA A 211 3.40 -13.93 17.30
C ALA A 211 2.51 -14.76 18.26
N PRO A 212 2.10 -16.02 17.96
CA PRO A 212 1.22 -16.77 18.86
C PRO A 212 1.86 -17.07 20.23
N ILE A 213 3.15 -17.40 20.26
CA ILE A 213 3.87 -17.68 21.51
C ILE A 213 4.14 -16.39 22.30
N SER A 214 4.37 -15.28 21.61
CA SER A 214 4.54 -13.95 22.23
C SER A 214 3.22 -13.41 22.78
N TYR A 215 2.10 -13.67 22.11
CA TYR A 215 0.77 -13.37 22.62
C TYR A 215 0.49 -14.13 23.92
N PHE A 216 0.79 -15.43 23.96
CA PHE A 216 0.61 -16.22 25.17
C PHE A 216 1.44 -15.67 26.35
N ALA A 217 2.72 -15.38 26.11
CA ALA A 217 3.60 -14.80 27.14
C ALA A 217 3.16 -13.40 27.60
N ALA A 218 2.63 -12.59 26.68
CA ALA A 218 2.05 -11.28 27.00
C ALA A 218 0.77 -11.39 27.84
N ILE A 219 -0.12 -12.34 27.51
CA ILE A 219 -1.35 -12.61 28.26
C ILE A 219 -1.01 -13.04 29.69
N GLU A 220 -0.06 -13.95 29.86
CA GLU A 220 0.42 -14.35 31.19
C GLU A 220 0.97 -13.17 32.00
N ALA A 221 1.51 -12.16 31.31
CA ALA A 221 2.04 -10.94 31.91
C ALA A 221 0.97 -9.88 32.22
N GLY A 222 -0.30 -10.12 31.84
CA GLY A 222 -1.41 -9.21 32.07
C GLY A 222 -1.88 -8.41 30.85
N ALA A 223 -1.48 -8.78 29.62
CA ALA A 223 -2.03 -8.17 28.42
C ALA A 223 -3.54 -8.40 28.38
N THR A 224 -4.30 -7.33 28.08
CA THR A 224 -5.76 -7.33 28.14
C THR A 224 -6.39 -7.79 26.83
N GLY A 225 -5.72 -7.55 25.70
CA GLY A 225 -6.23 -7.98 24.40
C GLY A 225 -5.14 -8.24 23.36
N ILE A 226 -5.53 -8.96 22.32
CA ILE A 226 -4.67 -9.36 21.19
C ILE A 226 -5.40 -9.13 19.87
N ASP A 227 -4.64 -8.79 18.83
CA ASP A 227 -5.14 -8.69 17.47
C ASP A 227 -4.95 -10.03 16.74
N THR A 228 -6.02 -10.62 16.20
CA THR A 228 -5.99 -11.90 15.47
C THR A 228 -6.67 -11.75 14.10
N ALA A 229 -6.50 -12.76 13.25
CA ALA A 229 -7.16 -12.84 11.95
C ALA A 229 -7.89 -14.18 11.83
N LEU A 230 -9.06 -14.24 11.19
CA LEU A 230 -9.68 -15.53 10.82
C LEU A 230 -8.72 -16.40 10.00
N SER A 231 -8.69 -17.72 10.25
CA SER A 231 -7.66 -18.61 9.69
C SER A 231 -7.52 -18.56 8.17
N ALA A 232 -8.61 -18.31 7.44
CA ALA A 232 -8.63 -18.12 5.98
C ALA A 232 -7.69 -17.00 5.47
N LEU A 233 -7.44 -16.00 6.32
CA LEU A 233 -6.55 -14.87 6.04
C LEU A 233 -5.54 -14.64 7.17
N ALA A 234 -5.18 -15.68 7.94
CA ALA A 234 -4.19 -15.57 9.01
C ALA A 234 -2.79 -16.02 8.56
N TRP A 235 -1.83 -15.92 9.49
CA TRP A 235 -0.45 -16.43 9.37
C TRP A 235 0.44 -15.69 8.37
N GLY A 236 1.73 -16.08 8.34
CA GLY A 236 2.75 -15.40 7.56
C GLY A 236 2.74 -13.91 7.84
N ALA A 237 2.60 -13.08 6.81
CA ALA A 237 2.52 -11.64 6.91
C ALA A 237 1.23 -11.13 7.59
N SER A 238 0.28 -11.98 7.99
CA SER A 238 -0.90 -11.62 8.78
C SER A 238 -0.76 -12.08 10.25
N GLN A 239 -1.77 -11.82 11.06
CA GLN A 239 -1.87 -12.05 12.49
C GLN A 239 -2.07 -13.55 12.77
N PRO A 240 -1.86 -14.01 14.03
CA PRO A 240 -2.21 -15.37 14.42
C PRO A 240 -3.69 -15.67 14.18
N ALA A 241 -4.02 -16.93 13.87
CA ALA A 241 -5.40 -17.33 13.64
C ALA A 241 -6.26 -17.15 14.90
N THR A 242 -7.43 -16.52 14.74
CA THR A 242 -8.42 -16.30 15.79
C THR A 242 -8.84 -17.62 16.42
N GLU A 243 -9.13 -18.63 15.61
CA GLU A 243 -9.51 -19.98 16.02
C GLU A 243 -8.44 -20.60 16.91
N THR A 244 -7.18 -20.51 16.50
CA THR A 244 -6.04 -21.08 17.22
C THR A 244 -5.87 -20.39 18.57
N MET A 245 -5.92 -19.06 18.62
CA MET A 245 -5.77 -18.31 19.87
C MET A 245 -6.93 -18.58 20.83
N VAL A 246 -8.18 -18.53 20.34
CA VAL A 246 -9.37 -18.86 21.16
C VAL A 246 -9.30 -20.28 21.69
N ALA A 247 -8.95 -21.27 20.86
CA ALA A 247 -8.80 -22.66 21.29
C ALA A 247 -7.69 -22.83 22.33
N SER A 248 -6.58 -22.10 22.19
CA SER A 248 -5.44 -22.19 23.11
C SER A 248 -5.73 -21.65 24.52
N LEU A 249 -6.69 -20.73 24.64
CA LEU A 249 -7.07 -20.09 25.91
C LEU A 249 -8.32 -20.71 26.55
N ARG A 250 -9.05 -21.55 25.81
CA ARG A 250 -10.31 -22.16 26.23
C ARG A 250 -10.13 -23.02 27.48
N ASP A 251 -11.11 -22.97 28.38
CA ASP A 251 -11.15 -23.72 29.64
C ASP A 251 -10.01 -23.35 30.62
N GLY A 252 -9.24 -22.31 30.29
CA GLY A 252 -8.13 -21.78 31.08
C GLY A 252 -8.46 -20.47 31.81
N PRO A 253 -7.48 -19.91 32.56
CA PRO A 253 -7.68 -18.66 33.31
C PRO A 253 -7.88 -17.42 32.42
N TYR A 254 -7.55 -17.53 31.14
CA TYR A 254 -7.54 -16.45 30.14
C TYR A 254 -8.60 -16.65 29.06
N ASP A 255 -9.58 -17.53 29.29
CA ASP A 255 -10.62 -17.88 28.32
C ASP A 255 -11.32 -16.62 27.77
N THR A 256 -11.44 -16.58 26.44
CA THR A 256 -12.10 -15.48 25.71
C THR A 256 -13.63 -15.57 25.81
N GLY A 257 -14.16 -16.78 26.00
CA GLY A 257 -15.59 -17.08 25.97
C GLY A 257 -16.25 -16.98 24.59
N LEU A 258 -15.45 -16.95 23.50
CA LEU A 258 -15.96 -16.91 22.12
C LEU A 258 -16.30 -18.31 21.60
N ASP A 259 -17.34 -18.41 20.78
CA ASP A 259 -17.78 -19.68 20.19
C ASP A 259 -16.97 -20.02 18.93
N LEU A 260 -16.11 -21.04 19.03
CA LEU A 260 -15.31 -21.56 17.92
C LEU A 260 -16.13 -22.03 16.73
N ASN A 261 -17.38 -22.48 16.93
CA ASN A 261 -18.22 -22.90 15.81
C ASN A 261 -18.63 -21.71 14.94
N VAL A 262 -19.01 -20.59 15.56
CA VAL A 262 -19.40 -19.37 14.84
C VAL A 262 -18.18 -18.72 14.17
N ILE A 263 -17.04 -18.70 14.86
CA ILE A 263 -15.76 -18.26 14.26
C ILE A 263 -15.42 -19.12 13.04
N GLY A 264 -15.50 -20.44 13.16
CA GLY A 264 -15.24 -21.36 12.06
C GLY A 264 -16.17 -21.17 10.86
N GLN A 265 -17.44 -20.79 11.08
CA GLN A 265 -18.35 -20.43 9.99
C GLN A 265 -17.90 -19.16 9.27
N ALA A 266 -17.48 -18.13 10.02
CA ALA A 266 -16.96 -16.91 9.42
C ALA A 266 -15.68 -17.17 8.61
N SER A 267 -14.79 -18.03 9.11
CA SER A 267 -13.57 -18.41 8.42
C SER A 267 -13.84 -19.13 7.10
N ARG A 268 -14.75 -20.12 7.10
CA ARG A 268 -15.15 -20.85 5.88
C ARG A 268 -15.69 -19.93 4.78
N TYR A 269 -16.43 -18.89 5.14
CA TYR A 269 -16.90 -17.91 4.16
C TYR A 269 -15.73 -17.25 3.42
N PHE A 270 -14.65 -16.89 4.14
CA PHE A 270 -13.47 -16.30 3.51
C PHE A 270 -12.66 -17.32 2.70
N ASP A 271 -12.64 -18.59 3.11
CA ASP A 271 -12.07 -19.68 2.32
C ASP A 271 -12.85 -19.90 1.00
N GLU A 272 -14.19 -19.83 1.03
CA GLU A 272 -15.04 -20.02 -0.15
C GLU A 272 -14.80 -18.94 -1.22
N ILE A 273 -14.49 -17.71 -0.82
CA ILE A 273 -14.16 -16.62 -1.75
C ILE A 273 -12.65 -16.50 -2.04
N HIS A 274 -11.82 -17.38 -1.49
CA HIS A 274 -10.37 -17.31 -1.59
C HIS A 274 -9.88 -17.29 -3.04
N ASP A 275 -10.48 -18.14 -3.88
CA ASP A 275 -10.10 -18.31 -5.29
C ASP A 275 -10.25 -17.02 -6.10
N GLU A 276 -11.20 -16.14 -5.75
CA GLU A 276 -11.41 -14.85 -6.41
C GLU A 276 -10.26 -13.85 -6.17
N TYR A 277 -9.39 -14.12 -5.18
CA TYR A 277 -8.29 -13.24 -4.81
C TYR A 277 -6.91 -13.84 -5.05
N LEU A 278 -6.81 -15.04 -5.63
CA LEU A 278 -5.54 -15.73 -5.89
C LEU A 278 -4.54 -14.87 -6.65
N GLU A 279 -4.99 -14.06 -7.62
CA GLU A 279 -4.11 -13.20 -8.42
C GLU A 279 -3.42 -12.09 -7.60
N PHE A 280 -3.97 -11.74 -6.44
CA PHE A 280 -3.43 -10.69 -5.57
C PHE A 280 -2.54 -11.24 -4.45
N GLN A 281 -2.50 -12.56 -4.31
CA GLN A 281 -1.71 -13.22 -3.27
C GLN A 281 -0.24 -13.29 -3.68
N ASP A 282 0.63 -13.00 -2.71
CA ASP A 282 2.05 -13.31 -2.82
C ASP A 282 2.34 -14.58 -2.00
N PRO A 283 2.74 -15.70 -2.61
CA PRO A 283 3.08 -16.92 -1.86
C PRO A 283 4.14 -16.71 -0.77
N ILE A 284 4.99 -15.68 -0.89
CA ILE A 284 5.96 -15.31 0.15
C ILE A 284 5.24 -14.77 1.39
N ALA A 285 4.14 -14.03 1.23
CA ALA A 285 3.37 -13.48 2.34
C ALA A 285 2.70 -14.56 3.20
N PHE A 286 2.50 -15.77 2.69
CA PHE A 286 1.96 -16.90 3.48
C PHE A 286 3.04 -17.73 4.19
N ARG A 287 4.33 -17.46 3.92
CA ARG A 287 5.44 -18.21 4.48
C ARG A 287 6.02 -17.51 5.70
N ASN A 288 6.64 -18.32 6.56
CA ASN A 288 7.46 -17.79 7.63
C ASN A 288 8.83 -17.37 7.06
N ASP A 289 9.27 -16.17 7.42
CA ASP A 289 10.58 -15.62 7.10
C ASP A 289 11.31 -15.18 8.38
N VAL A 290 12.25 -16.02 8.82
CA VAL A 290 13.05 -15.77 10.03
C VAL A 290 14.15 -14.74 9.82
N LEU A 291 14.52 -14.40 8.57
CA LEU A 291 15.55 -13.41 8.29
C LEU A 291 15.10 -12.01 8.71
N VAL A 292 13.79 -11.79 8.82
CA VAL A 292 13.20 -10.55 9.34
C VAL A 292 13.69 -10.22 10.75
N LEU A 293 14.08 -11.22 11.56
CA LEU A 293 14.69 -10.99 12.88
C LEU A 293 15.98 -10.17 12.82
N GLN A 294 16.69 -10.23 11.69
CA GLN A 294 17.93 -9.49 11.47
C GLN A 294 17.64 -8.10 10.88
N HIS A 295 17.02 -8.05 9.71
CA HIS A 295 16.88 -6.80 8.94
C HIS A 295 15.61 -6.00 9.27
N GLN A 296 14.64 -6.59 9.97
CA GLN A 296 13.37 -5.98 10.40
C GLN A 296 12.57 -5.32 9.26
N LEU A 297 12.77 -5.78 8.02
CA LEU A 297 11.97 -5.35 6.88
C LEU A 297 10.86 -6.36 6.60
N PRO A 298 9.65 -5.91 6.24
CA PRO A 298 8.64 -6.80 5.69
C PRO A 298 9.12 -7.47 4.40
N ALA A 299 8.76 -8.73 4.20
CA ALA A 299 9.15 -9.52 3.02
C ALA A 299 8.85 -8.83 1.67
N PRO A 300 7.69 -8.15 1.47
CA PRO A 300 7.43 -7.42 0.22
C PRO A 300 8.44 -6.32 -0.07
N VAL A 301 8.94 -5.63 0.97
CA VAL A 301 9.96 -4.58 0.80
C VAL A 301 11.28 -5.22 0.35
N LEU A 302 11.71 -6.30 1.01
CA LEU A 302 12.93 -7.02 0.65
C LEU A 302 12.86 -7.61 -0.77
N ALA A 303 11.72 -8.17 -1.17
CA ALA A 303 11.50 -8.71 -2.52
C ALA A 303 11.71 -7.66 -3.61
N VAL A 304 11.28 -6.41 -3.37
CA VAL A 304 11.53 -5.29 -4.29
C VAL A 304 13.02 -4.98 -4.39
N LEU A 305 13.77 -5.00 -3.30
CA LEU A 305 15.22 -4.75 -3.31
C LEU A 305 15.97 -5.85 -4.08
N ILE A 306 15.61 -7.11 -3.84
CA ILE A 306 16.21 -8.27 -4.54
C ILE A 306 15.95 -8.16 -6.05
N ARG A 307 14.72 -7.81 -6.46
CA ARG A 307 14.39 -7.58 -7.87
C ARG A 307 15.23 -6.46 -8.47
N ASN A 308 15.39 -5.34 -7.76
CA ASN A 308 16.22 -4.21 -8.19
C ASN A 308 17.70 -4.59 -8.37
N LEU A 309 18.24 -5.46 -7.51
CA LEU A 309 19.59 -6.00 -7.68
C LEU A 309 19.68 -6.87 -8.93
N ARG A 310 18.71 -7.77 -9.17
CA ARG A 310 18.68 -8.63 -10.37
C ARG A 310 18.57 -7.82 -11.66
N GLU A 311 17.68 -6.83 -11.71
CA GLU A 311 17.50 -5.93 -12.87
C GLU A 311 18.78 -5.17 -13.22
N ARG A 312 19.65 -4.92 -12.23
CA ARG A 312 20.96 -4.27 -12.41
C ARG A 312 22.13 -5.24 -12.50
N ASN A 313 21.88 -6.54 -12.63
CA ASN A 313 22.90 -7.60 -12.64
C ASN A 313 23.87 -7.52 -11.43
N ALA A 314 23.35 -7.14 -10.27
CA ALA A 314 24.12 -6.90 -9.04
C ALA A 314 23.66 -7.81 -7.87
N ILE A 315 23.10 -8.98 -8.18
CA ILE A 315 22.58 -9.91 -7.17
C ILE A 315 23.68 -10.51 -6.27
N ASP A 316 24.92 -10.55 -6.78
CA ASP A 316 26.13 -10.88 -6.04
C ASP A 316 26.40 -9.92 -4.87
N ARG A 317 25.78 -8.74 -4.86
CA ARG A 317 25.87 -7.75 -3.77
C ARG A 317 24.78 -7.90 -2.71
N TYR A 318 24.03 -9.00 -2.70
CA TYR A 318 22.94 -9.22 -1.75
C TYR A 318 23.40 -9.14 -0.28
N ASP A 319 24.52 -9.77 0.07
CA ASP A 319 25.03 -9.71 1.45
C ASP A 319 25.43 -8.29 1.86
N ARG A 320 26.00 -7.52 0.91
CA ARG A 320 26.28 -6.10 1.11
C ARG A 320 24.99 -5.30 1.34
N LEU A 321 23.91 -5.59 0.61
CA LEU A 321 22.61 -4.96 0.82
C LEU A 321 22.11 -5.19 2.25
N LEU A 322 22.17 -6.43 2.74
CA LEU A 322 21.74 -6.77 4.10
C LEU A 322 22.57 -6.00 5.15
N GLN A 323 23.89 -5.88 4.95
CA GLN A 323 24.74 -5.07 5.82
C GLN A 323 24.39 -3.59 5.76
N GLU A 324 24.18 -3.03 4.57
CA GLU A 324 23.77 -1.63 4.40
C GLU A 324 22.42 -1.34 5.06
N LEU A 325 21.48 -2.28 5.06
CA LEU A 325 20.20 -2.11 5.76
C LEU A 325 20.39 -1.89 7.27
N LEU A 326 21.28 -2.68 7.89
CA LEU A 326 21.60 -2.54 9.32
C LEU A 326 22.32 -1.22 9.60
N LEU A 327 23.33 -0.90 8.80
CA LEU A 327 24.14 0.32 8.97
C LEU A 327 23.31 1.59 8.75
N VAL A 328 22.55 1.67 7.66
CA VAL A 328 21.70 2.83 7.36
C VAL A 328 20.68 3.05 8.47
N ARG A 329 20.07 1.98 9.00
CA ARG A 329 19.14 2.11 10.13
C ARG A 329 19.82 2.66 11.38
N GLN A 330 21.03 2.18 11.70
CA GLN A 330 21.82 2.73 12.80
C GLN A 330 22.13 4.22 12.58
N GLU A 331 22.59 4.59 11.39
CA GLU A 331 22.93 5.97 11.02
C GLU A 331 21.73 6.90 11.00
N MET A 332 20.54 6.36 10.75
CA MET A 332 19.26 7.06 10.88
C MET A 332 18.83 7.28 12.34
N GLY A 333 19.57 6.79 13.34
CA GLY A 333 19.18 6.89 14.75
C GLY A 333 18.21 5.79 15.19
N TYR A 334 18.34 4.59 14.62
CA TYR A 334 17.54 3.41 14.96
C TYR A 334 16.01 3.63 14.91
N PRO A 335 15.44 4.16 13.81
CA PRO A 335 14.00 4.25 13.70
C PRO A 335 13.32 2.87 13.75
N PRO A 336 12.06 2.81 14.20
CA PRO A 336 11.19 1.68 13.90
C PRO A 336 11.02 1.52 12.40
N MET A 337 11.03 0.28 11.93
CA MET A 337 10.93 -0.04 10.50
C MET A 337 9.46 -0.14 10.03
N ALA A 338 8.64 0.83 10.47
CA ALA A 338 7.28 1.02 9.99
C ALA A 338 7.25 1.90 8.73
N ALA A 339 6.21 1.79 7.93
CA ALA A 339 6.04 2.65 6.76
C ALA A 339 5.73 4.11 7.18
N PRO A 340 6.25 5.12 6.46
CA PRO A 340 7.09 5.04 5.26
C PRO A 340 8.60 4.88 5.52
N ILE A 341 9.03 4.90 6.79
CA ILE A 341 10.45 4.95 7.20
C ILE A 341 11.24 3.74 6.71
N ASN A 342 10.63 2.55 6.73
CA ASN A 342 11.26 1.33 6.21
C ASN A 342 11.66 1.44 4.73
N ARG A 343 10.82 2.04 3.87
CA ARG A 343 11.11 2.25 2.45
C ARG A 343 12.22 3.27 2.25
N ILE A 344 12.24 4.33 3.07
CA ILE A 344 13.29 5.35 3.02
C ILE A 344 14.65 4.72 3.36
N ALA A 345 14.72 3.95 4.44
CA ALA A 345 15.91 3.21 4.84
C ALA A 345 16.34 2.19 3.78
N ALA A 346 15.39 1.40 3.27
CA ALA A 346 15.63 0.36 2.26
C ALA A 346 16.17 0.94 0.94
N ASN A 347 15.59 2.04 0.45
CA ASN A 347 16.04 2.69 -0.78
C ASN A 347 17.45 3.28 -0.60
N GLN A 348 17.75 3.89 0.55
CA GLN A 348 19.09 4.41 0.81
C GLN A 348 20.13 3.29 0.93
N ALA A 349 19.79 2.16 1.56
CA ALA A 349 20.66 0.98 1.61
C ALA A 349 20.93 0.42 0.21
N LEU A 350 19.91 0.33 -0.64
CA LEU A 350 20.06 -0.07 -2.04
C LEU A 350 20.97 0.90 -2.81
N ALA A 351 20.77 2.20 -2.65
CA ALA A 351 21.62 3.22 -3.28
C ALA A 351 23.09 3.08 -2.83
N ASN A 352 23.34 2.87 -1.54
CA ASN A 352 24.68 2.61 -1.01
C ASN A 352 25.29 1.31 -1.56
N THR A 353 24.47 0.28 -1.77
CA THR A 353 24.91 -1.04 -2.27
C THR A 353 25.35 -0.97 -3.74
N LEU A 354 24.61 -0.22 -4.55
CA LEU A 354 24.86 -0.09 -5.98
C LEU A 354 26.01 0.88 -6.27
N SER A 355 26.23 1.87 -5.40
CA SER A 355 27.26 2.90 -5.56
C SER A 355 28.65 2.42 -5.10
N GLU A 356 29.70 3.08 -5.61
CA GLU A 356 31.07 2.87 -5.11
C GLU A 356 31.26 3.45 -3.71
N LYS A 357 30.63 4.61 -3.43
CA LYS A 357 30.70 5.30 -2.15
C LYS A 357 29.33 5.35 -1.47
N ARG A 358 29.30 5.10 -0.16
CA ARG A 358 28.11 5.26 0.68
C ARG A 358 27.65 6.72 0.65
N TYR A 359 26.33 6.94 0.59
CA TYR A 359 25.71 8.26 0.54
C TYR A 359 26.17 9.16 -0.63
N GLN A 360 26.64 8.56 -1.72
CA GLN A 360 26.91 9.28 -2.97
C GLN A 360 25.61 9.82 -3.59
N HIS A 361 24.55 9.02 -3.52
CA HIS A 361 23.20 9.40 -3.91
C HIS A 361 22.29 9.39 -2.69
N ILE A 362 21.67 10.54 -2.40
CA ILE A 362 20.71 10.71 -1.32
C ILE A 362 19.45 11.33 -1.90
N GLU A 363 18.38 10.56 -1.93
CA GLU A 363 17.08 10.97 -2.44
C GLU A 363 16.34 11.90 -1.46
N GLN A 364 15.37 12.66 -1.98
CA GLN A 364 14.63 13.64 -1.21
C GLN A 364 13.95 13.06 0.05
N PRO A 365 13.28 11.89 0.02
CA PRO A 365 12.66 11.33 1.23
C PRO A 365 13.65 11.08 2.37
N PHE A 366 14.88 10.65 2.05
CA PHE A 366 15.93 10.49 3.07
C PHE A 366 16.40 11.84 3.61
N ARG A 367 16.53 12.86 2.75
CA ARG A 367 16.85 14.22 3.20
C ARG A 367 15.76 14.80 4.11
N ASP A 368 14.50 14.56 3.77
CA ASP A 368 13.35 15.01 4.54
C ASP A 368 13.29 14.32 5.91
N TYR A 369 13.60 13.02 5.96
CA TYR A 369 13.82 12.28 7.22
C TYR A 369 14.90 12.95 8.08
N VAL A 370 16.08 13.17 7.51
CA VAL A 370 17.20 13.78 8.24
C VAL A 370 16.90 15.23 8.66
N LYS A 371 16.09 15.94 7.88
CA LYS A 371 15.63 17.30 8.20
C LYS A 371 14.62 17.31 9.35
N GLY A 372 14.06 16.16 9.73
CA GLY A 372 13.07 16.01 10.80
C GLY A 372 11.62 16.15 10.32
N LEU A 373 11.36 16.14 9.00
CA LEU A 373 10.00 16.34 8.46
C LEU A 373 9.06 15.15 8.69
N PHE A 374 9.57 14.01 9.16
CA PHE A 374 8.77 12.86 9.59
C PHE A 374 8.61 12.78 11.12
N GLY A 375 9.24 13.68 11.88
CA GLY A 375 9.33 13.62 13.33
C GLY A 375 10.76 13.39 13.81
N GLU A 376 10.92 13.28 15.12
CA GLU A 376 12.21 13.05 15.76
C GLU A 376 12.53 11.55 15.86
N PRO A 377 13.71 11.13 15.39
CA PRO A 377 14.12 9.74 15.45
C PRO A 377 14.43 9.30 16.89
N PRO A 378 14.42 7.99 17.16
CA PRO A 378 14.72 7.48 18.49
C PRO A 378 16.10 7.83 19.04
N GLY A 379 17.12 7.75 18.22
CA GLY A 379 18.49 8.09 18.58
C GLY A 379 19.01 9.25 17.73
N PRO A 380 20.21 9.75 18.05
CA PRO A 380 20.86 10.74 17.22
C PRO A 380 21.16 10.16 15.83
N ILE A 381 20.89 10.96 14.80
CA ILE A 381 21.35 10.68 13.43
C ILE A 381 22.86 10.87 13.39
N ASP A 382 23.55 10.01 12.64
CA ASP A 382 25.00 10.12 12.44
C ASP A 382 25.39 11.53 11.93
N PRO A 383 26.35 12.23 12.58
CA PRO A 383 26.69 13.60 12.22
C PRO A 383 27.19 13.79 10.78
N GLU A 384 27.89 12.81 10.22
CA GLU A 384 28.41 12.87 8.86
C GLU A 384 27.28 12.62 7.85
N VAL A 385 26.39 11.66 8.12
CA VAL A 385 25.17 11.45 7.32
C VAL A 385 24.29 12.71 7.34
N ARG A 386 24.11 13.33 8.51
CA ARG A 386 23.39 14.60 8.66
C ARG A 386 24.00 15.69 7.79
N LYS A 387 25.33 15.86 7.85
CA LYS A 387 26.06 16.85 7.06
C LYS A 387 25.93 16.60 5.56
N ARG A 388 26.01 15.35 5.09
CA ARG A 388 25.84 15.00 3.68
C ARG A 388 24.42 15.22 3.17
N ALA A 389 23.42 14.91 3.98
CA ALA A 389 22.01 15.05 3.60
C ALA A 389 21.55 16.52 3.60
N LEU A 390 22.00 17.34 4.54
CA LEU A 390 21.50 18.72 4.73
C LEU A 390 22.47 19.81 4.27
N GLY A 391 23.76 19.51 4.08
CA GLY A 391 24.77 20.52 3.80
C GLY A 391 24.87 21.53 4.95
N SER A 392 24.64 22.80 4.65
CA SER A 392 24.58 23.90 5.64
C SER A 392 23.22 24.08 6.30
N SER A 393 22.18 23.34 5.88
CA SER A 393 20.83 23.48 6.44
C SER A 393 20.71 22.80 7.80
N ASN A 394 19.86 23.34 8.66
CA ASN A 394 19.54 22.76 9.96
C ASN A 394 18.29 21.87 9.89
N ALA A 395 18.30 20.80 10.68
CA ALA A 395 17.10 20.02 10.98
C ALA A 395 16.13 20.85 11.81
N ILE A 396 14.83 20.62 11.63
CA ILE A 396 13.80 21.24 12.45
C ILE A 396 13.76 20.60 13.84
N THR A 397 13.35 21.37 14.85
CA THR A 397 13.19 20.89 16.23
C THR A 397 11.74 20.90 16.70
N LEU A 398 10.88 21.60 15.99
CA LEU A 398 9.44 21.69 16.22
C LEU A 398 8.69 20.51 15.55
N ARG A 399 7.41 20.34 15.86
CA ARG A 399 6.58 19.28 15.27
C ARG A 399 6.35 19.59 13.78
N PRO A 400 6.57 18.65 12.84
CA PRO A 400 6.50 18.94 11.40
C PRO A 400 5.20 19.60 10.94
N ALA A 401 4.07 19.19 11.54
CA ALA A 401 2.76 19.75 11.22
C ALA A 401 2.61 21.23 11.56
N ASP A 402 3.40 21.78 12.48
CA ASP A 402 3.33 23.20 12.85
C ASP A 402 3.88 24.12 11.73
N LEU A 403 4.58 23.55 10.75
CA LEU A 403 5.01 24.25 9.54
C LEU A 403 3.91 24.34 8.47
N LEU A 404 2.85 23.54 8.61
CA LEU A 404 1.84 23.37 7.58
C LEU A 404 0.73 24.41 7.74
N GLN A 405 0.33 24.99 6.60
CA GLN A 405 -0.84 25.85 6.53
C GLN A 405 -2.12 25.02 6.45
N PRO A 406 -3.25 25.50 7.01
CA PRO A 406 -4.55 24.83 6.95
C PRO A 406 -4.90 24.30 5.55
N GLY A 407 -5.43 23.08 5.49
CA GLY A 407 -5.59 22.30 4.26
C GLY A 407 -7.00 22.32 3.66
N ILE A 408 -8.05 22.41 4.48
CA ILE A 408 -9.43 22.15 4.06
C ILE A 408 -9.92 23.16 3.01
N ASP A 409 -9.81 24.45 3.29
CA ASP A 409 -10.29 25.50 2.38
C ASP A 409 -9.49 25.58 1.08
N ARG A 410 -8.19 25.28 1.18
CA ARG A 410 -7.30 25.20 0.00
C ARG A 410 -7.77 24.09 -0.93
N ALA A 411 -7.99 22.88 -0.40
CA ALA A 411 -8.48 21.74 -1.15
C ALA A 411 -9.84 22.02 -1.80
N ARG A 412 -10.79 22.63 -1.08
CA ARG A 412 -12.09 23.02 -1.65
C ARG A 412 -11.94 23.95 -2.87
N ARG A 413 -11.02 24.91 -2.83
CA ARG A 413 -10.76 25.81 -3.97
C ARG A 413 -10.12 25.07 -5.14
N GLU A 414 -9.18 24.18 -4.88
CA GLU A 414 -8.53 23.37 -5.91
C GLU A 414 -9.52 22.42 -6.61
N MET A 415 -10.36 21.74 -5.83
CA MET A 415 -11.43 20.89 -6.35
C MET A 415 -12.36 21.68 -7.28
N ARG A 416 -12.85 22.86 -6.86
CA ARG A 416 -13.73 23.71 -7.68
C ARG A 416 -13.07 24.13 -9.00
N LYS A 417 -11.77 24.45 -8.99
CA LYS A 417 -11.01 24.76 -10.22
C LYS A 417 -10.94 23.58 -11.18
N GLN A 418 -11.00 22.35 -10.68
CA GLN A 418 -11.04 21.12 -11.47
C GLN A 418 -12.47 20.68 -11.85
N GLY A 419 -13.48 21.50 -11.57
CA GLY A 419 -14.89 21.17 -11.80
C GLY A 419 -15.48 20.16 -10.80
N LEU A 420 -14.78 19.90 -9.69
CA LEU A 420 -15.27 19.05 -8.61
C LEU A 420 -15.96 19.92 -7.56
N ASN A 421 -17.25 19.67 -7.33
CA ASN A 421 -18.03 20.35 -6.30
C ASN A 421 -18.30 19.37 -5.14
N PRO A 422 -17.46 19.38 -4.08
CA PRO A 422 -17.61 18.42 -3.00
C PRO A 422 -18.93 18.64 -2.25
N SER A 423 -19.71 17.57 -2.06
CA SER A 423 -20.97 17.60 -1.30
C SER A 423 -20.77 17.52 0.21
N GLY A 424 -19.62 16.99 0.65
CA GLY A 424 -19.28 16.77 2.06
C GLY A 424 -17.80 16.98 2.35
N VAL A 425 -17.43 16.98 3.63
CA VAL A 425 -16.02 17.07 4.04
C VAL A 425 -15.26 15.76 3.78
N ASP A 426 -15.95 14.62 3.83
CA ASP A 426 -15.44 13.31 3.41
C ASP A 426 -14.78 13.33 2.02
N GLN A 427 -15.42 13.94 1.02
CA GLN A 427 -14.87 14.08 -0.33
C GLN A 427 -13.64 15.00 -0.38
N VAL A 428 -13.63 16.07 0.43
CA VAL A 428 -12.48 16.97 0.55
C VAL A 428 -11.30 16.24 1.18
N LEU A 429 -11.55 15.44 2.23
CA LEU A 429 -10.54 14.64 2.92
C LEU A 429 -9.93 13.58 1.99
N THR A 430 -10.77 12.88 1.22
CA THR A 430 -10.31 11.93 0.20
C THR A 430 -9.43 12.62 -0.84
N TYR A 431 -9.81 13.81 -1.30
CA TYR A 431 -8.99 14.60 -2.22
C TYR A 431 -7.67 15.06 -1.60
N ILE A 432 -7.65 15.50 -0.34
CA ILE A 432 -6.41 15.90 0.35
C ILE A 432 -5.44 14.73 0.45
N LEU A 433 -5.94 13.54 0.80
CA LEU A 433 -5.11 12.35 0.99
C LEU A 433 -4.68 11.71 -0.35
N PHE A 434 -5.52 11.82 -1.39
CA PHE A 434 -5.33 11.18 -2.68
C PHE A 434 -5.69 12.11 -3.85
N PRO A 435 -4.99 13.25 -4.05
CA PRO A 435 -5.41 14.28 -5.00
C PRO A 435 -5.44 13.81 -6.46
N GLU A 436 -4.57 12.86 -6.83
CA GLU A 436 -4.49 12.29 -8.17
C GLU A 436 -5.60 11.26 -8.43
N ASP A 437 -6.01 10.50 -7.39
CA ASP A 437 -6.94 9.39 -7.52
C ASP A 437 -8.39 9.79 -7.23
N ALA A 438 -8.60 10.71 -6.29
CA ALA A 438 -9.92 11.14 -5.83
C ALA A 438 -10.85 11.61 -6.96
N PRO A 439 -10.40 12.36 -7.98
CA PRO A 439 -11.29 12.76 -9.09
C PRO A 439 -11.97 11.57 -9.80
N ASN A 440 -11.33 10.38 -9.82
CA ASN A 440 -11.87 9.20 -10.50
C ASN A 440 -13.06 8.57 -9.77
N ILE A 441 -13.13 8.72 -8.45
CA ILE A 441 -14.24 8.20 -7.63
C ILE A 441 -15.28 9.27 -7.32
N LEU A 442 -14.87 10.54 -7.22
CA LEU A 442 -15.75 11.66 -6.88
C LEU A 442 -16.57 12.20 -8.06
N ARG A 443 -16.15 11.95 -9.31
CA ARG A 443 -16.95 12.34 -10.49
C ARG A 443 -18.20 11.46 -10.62
N PRO A 444 -19.36 12.04 -11.01
CA PRO A 444 -20.54 11.28 -11.37
C PRO A 444 -20.22 10.25 -12.46
N ALA A 445 -20.89 9.09 -12.42
CA ALA A 445 -20.58 7.95 -13.28
C ALA A 445 -20.46 8.31 -14.78
N GLY A 446 -21.30 9.20 -15.30
CA GLY A 446 -21.26 9.65 -16.71
C GLY A 446 -20.07 10.54 -17.11
N HIS A 447 -19.18 10.90 -16.18
CA HIS A 447 -17.96 11.68 -16.42
C HIS A 447 -16.69 10.95 -15.94
N ARG A 448 -16.81 9.66 -15.58
CA ARG A 448 -15.66 8.82 -15.30
C ARG A 448 -15.05 8.44 -16.65
N ALA A 449 -13.75 8.70 -16.83
CA ALA A 449 -13.04 8.11 -17.96
C ALA A 449 -13.09 6.58 -17.77
N GLU A 450 -13.68 5.87 -18.72
CA GLU A 450 -13.65 4.42 -18.72
C GLU A 450 -12.20 3.98 -18.93
N THR A 451 -11.57 3.48 -17.87
CA THR A 451 -10.38 2.66 -18.01
C THR A 451 -10.86 1.28 -18.45
N PRO A 452 -10.27 0.66 -19.50
CA PRO A 452 -10.66 -0.70 -19.88
C PRO A 452 -10.44 -1.63 -18.69
N VAL A 453 -11.53 -2.12 -18.12
CA VAL A 453 -11.48 -3.23 -17.18
C VAL A 453 -11.14 -4.44 -18.04
N ALA A 454 -9.99 -5.07 -17.80
CA ALA A 454 -9.73 -6.38 -18.36
C ALA A 454 -10.84 -7.30 -17.87
N ALA A 455 -11.77 -7.65 -18.76
CA ALA A 455 -12.89 -8.50 -18.44
C ALA A 455 -12.35 -9.83 -17.93
N ALA A 456 -12.70 -10.18 -16.68
CA ALA A 456 -12.57 -11.53 -16.19
C ALA A 456 -13.27 -12.46 -17.19
N ALA A 457 -12.51 -13.37 -17.79
CA ALA A 457 -13.07 -14.33 -18.72
C ALA A 457 -14.08 -15.20 -17.98
N ALA A 458 -15.37 -15.00 -18.27
CA ALA A 458 -16.40 -15.94 -17.84
C ALA A 458 -16.13 -17.30 -18.50
N PRO A 459 -16.24 -18.43 -17.78
CA PRO A 459 -16.09 -19.74 -18.37
C PRO A 459 -17.21 -19.98 -19.39
N ALA A 460 -16.83 -20.34 -20.61
CA ALA A 460 -17.77 -20.67 -21.68
C ALA A 460 -18.59 -21.93 -21.31
N PRO A 461 -19.88 -21.99 -21.66
CA PRO A 461 -20.70 -23.16 -21.41
C PRO A 461 -20.26 -24.35 -22.29
N GLU A 462 -20.23 -25.54 -21.71
CA GLU A 462 -19.88 -26.80 -22.39
C GLU A 462 -20.85 -27.12 -23.55
N PRO A 463 -20.36 -27.50 -24.74
CA PRO A 463 -21.24 -27.87 -25.85
C PRO A 463 -21.63 -29.36 -25.82
N GLN A 464 -22.93 -29.63 -25.90
CA GLN A 464 -23.47 -30.96 -26.20
C GLN A 464 -23.22 -31.34 -27.68
N PRO A 465 -23.00 -32.63 -28.02
CA PRO A 465 -22.56 -33.02 -29.35
C PRO A 465 -23.74 -33.31 -30.29
N ALA A 466 -23.63 -32.85 -31.54
CA ALA A 466 -24.42 -33.32 -32.67
C ALA A 466 -23.52 -33.53 -33.92
N PRO A 467 -23.90 -34.42 -34.86
CA PRO A 467 -22.96 -35.21 -35.65
C PRO A 467 -22.49 -34.56 -36.96
N GLN A 468 -21.30 -34.96 -37.40
CA GLN A 468 -20.65 -34.56 -38.65
C GLN A 468 -21.40 -35.05 -39.91
N PRO A 469 -21.22 -34.36 -41.05
CA PRO A 469 -20.41 -34.96 -42.11
C PRO A 469 -19.39 -34.01 -42.79
N VAL A 470 -18.38 -34.67 -43.37
CA VAL A 470 -17.13 -34.24 -44.04
C VAL A 470 -17.32 -33.71 -45.50
N PRO A 471 -16.27 -33.42 -46.32
CA PRO A 471 -15.62 -32.11 -46.48
C PRO A 471 -15.56 -31.62 -47.95
N ALA A 472 -15.23 -30.35 -48.19
CA ALA A 472 -14.72 -29.92 -49.51
C ALA A 472 -13.76 -28.72 -49.37
N ALA A 473 -12.59 -28.86 -49.98
CA ALA A 473 -11.52 -27.87 -50.01
C ALA A 473 -11.65 -26.97 -51.26
N SER A 474 -11.21 -25.71 -51.14
CA SER A 474 -10.16 -25.06 -51.97
C SER A 474 -10.32 -23.53 -52.09
N GLY A 475 -9.18 -22.83 -52.00
CA GLY A 475 -9.00 -21.44 -52.47
C GLY A 475 -8.38 -20.48 -51.44
N PRO A 476 -7.17 -19.91 -51.69
CA PRO A 476 -6.58 -18.91 -50.81
C PRO A 476 -7.19 -17.53 -51.10
N ALA A 477 -7.78 -16.90 -50.09
CA ALA A 477 -8.28 -15.53 -50.17
C ALA A 477 -7.28 -14.55 -49.54
N ALA A 478 -7.18 -13.37 -50.16
CA ALA A 478 -6.34 -12.23 -49.81
C ALA A 478 -6.48 -11.77 -48.34
N PRO A 479 -5.49 -11.04 -47.77
CA PRO A 479 -5.59 -10.54 -46.40
C PRO A 479 -6.66 -9.46 -46.29
N SER A 480 -7.68 -9.69 -45.46
CA SER A 480 -8.71 -8.70 -45.15
C SER A 480 -8.34 -7.86 -43.92
N GLU A 481 -8.76 -6.60 -43.96
CA GLU A 481 -8.75 -5.63 -42.87
C GLU A 481 -9.42 -6.15 -41.58
N ALA A 482 -9.06 -5.53 -40.45
CA ALA A 482 -9.52 -5.84 -39.10
C ALA A 482 -11.04 -6.15 -39.04
N ALA A 483 -11.36 -7.40 -38.69
CA ALA A 483 -12.73 -7.89 -38.70
C ALA A 483 -13.53 -7.31 -37.52
N ALA A 484 -14.34 -6.29 -37.79
CA ALA A 484 -15.43 -5.92 -36.90
C ALA A 484 -16.48 -7.04 -36.90
N ARG A 485 -16.88 -7.53 -35.73
CA ARG A 485 -17.96 -8.51 -35.58
C ARG A 485 -19.19 -7.83 -35.01
N GLU A 486 -20.33 -7.95 -35.70
CA GLU A 486 -21.61 -7.48 -35.21
C GLU A 486 -22.38 -8.61 -34.53
N PHE A 487 -22.90 -8.34 -33.34
CA PHE A 487 -23.77 -9.21 -32.57
C PHE A 487 -25.12 -8.52 -32.40
N THR A 488 -26.18 -9.32 -32.27
CA THR A 488 -27.46 -8.82 -31.75
C THR A 488 -27.64 -9.39 -30.35
N VAL A 489 -27.74 -8.52 -29.36
CA VAL A 489 -27.88 -8.87 -27.93
C VAL A 489 -29.26 -8.40 -27.48
N GLU A 490 -30.07 -9.28 -26.91
CA GLU A 490 -31.31 -8.88 -26.25
C GLU A 490 -31.04 -8.39 -24.84
N VAL A 491 -31.53 -7.18 -24.53
CA VAL A 491 -31.55 -6.62 -23.18
C VAL A 491 -32.99 -6.28 -22.87
N ASP A 492 -33.54 -6.87 -21.81
CA ASP A 492 -34.95 -6.71 -21.39
C ASP A 492 -35.99 -6.99 -22.49
N GLY A 493 -35.68 -7.95 -23.39
CA GLY A 493 -36.58 -8.37 -24.49
C GLY A 493 -36.51 -7.49 -25.75
N GLU A 494 -35.63 -6.49 -25.78
CA GLU A 494 -35.38 -5.65 -26.96
C GLU A 494 -34.01 -6.00 -27.59
N PRO A 495 -33.95 -6.29 -28.90
CA PRO A 495 -32.70 -6.66 -29.57
C PRO A 495 -31.86 -5.43 -29.94
N TYR A 496 -30.63 -5.37 -29.43
CA TYR A 496 -29.63 -4.34 -29.74
C TYR A 496 -28.52 -4.88 -30.63
N ARG A 497 -28.19 -4.18 -31.71
CA ARG A 497 -27.01 -4.51 -32.54
C ARG A 497 -25.77 -3.87 -31.96
N VAL A 498 -24.83 -4.70 -31.52
CA VAL A 498 -23.55 -4.30 -30.94
C VAL A 498 -22.43 -4.68 -31.91
N ARG A 499 -21.67 -3.68 -32.35
CA ARG A 499 -20.48 -3.88 -33.19
C ARG A 499 -19.24 -3.91 -32.31
N ILE A 500 -18.58 -5.07 -32.25
CA ILE A 500 -17.35 -5.28 -31.50
C ILE A 500 -16.18 -5.23 -32.49
N LEU A 501 -15.27 -4.29 -32.27
CA LEU A 501 -13.97 -4.22 -32.94
C LEU A 501 -13.00 -5.02 -32.08
N GLY A 502 -12.58 -6.19 -32.56
CA GLY A 502 -11.67 -7.06 -31.81
C GLY A 502 -10.21 -6.80 -32.18
N ASP A 503 -9.40 -6.36 -31.22
CA ASP A 503 -7.95 -6.59 -31.22
C ASP A 503 -7.68 -7.89 -30.46
N GLY A 504 -7.67 -9.01 -31.17
CA GLY A 504 -7.55 -10.33 -30.55
C GLY A 504 -6.87 -11.34 -31.44
N ALA A 505 -5.53 -11.32 -31.46
CA ALA A 505 -4.75 -12.51 -31.77
C ALA A 505 -4.64 -13.35 -30.49
N ALA A 506 -5.15 -14.58 -30.51
CA ALA A 506 -4.92 -15.58 -29.45
C ALA A 506 -3.43 -16.01 -29.43
N PRO A 507 -2.87 -16.41 -28.28
CA PRO A 507 -1.46 -16.78 -28.18
C PRO A 507 -1.24 -18.14 -28.84
N ALA A 508 -0.58 -18.15 -30.00
CA ALA A 508 -0.04 -19.38 -30.57
C ALA A 508 1.31 -19.69 -29.90
N SER A 509 1.43 -20.96 -29.53
CA SER A 509 2.60 -21.67 -29.03
C SER A 509 3.93 -21.25 -29.66
N ALA A 510 4.99 -21.34 -28.85
CA ALA A 510 6.40 -21.14 -29.15
C ALA A 510 6.81 -21.53 -30.59
N ALA A 511 6.97 -20.52 -31.44
CA ALA A 511 7.90 -20.55 -32.57
C ALA A 511 8.27 -19.11 -32.93
N VAL A 512 9.57 -18.82 -32.94
CA VAL A 512 10.13 -17.54 -33.40
C VAL A 512 9.72 -17.35 -34.87
N PRO A 513 8.95 -16.32 -35.25
CA PRO A 513 8.72 -16.03 -36.65
C PRO A 513 9.94 -15.30 -37.24
N PRO A 514 10.35 -15.59 -38.49
CA PRO A 514 11.48 -14.93 -39.10
C PRO A 514 11.12 -13.48 -39.45
N VAL A 515 12.07 -12.58 -39.21
CA VAL A 515 12.02 -11.18 -39.61
C VAL A 515 11.85 -11.11 -41.13
N SER A 516 10.67 -10.71 -41.61
CA SER A 516 10.45 -10.37 -43.02
C SER A 516 9.32 -9.35 -43.17
N GLY A 517 9.74 -8.09 -43.16
CA GLY A 517 9.02 -6.89 -43.56
C GLY A 517 10.06 -5.76 -43.61
N PRO A 518 10.02 -4.85 -44.59
CA PRO A 518 11.18 -4.07 -44.99
C PRO A 518 11.71 -3.27 -43.80
N THR A 519 12.97 -3.51 -43.46
CA THR A 519 13.76 -2.66 -42.58
C THR A 519 13.62 -1.23 -43.11
N ALA A 520 12.92 -0.37 -42.34
CA ALA A 520 13.29 1.04 -42.37
C ALA A 520 14.78 1.05 -42.05
N ALA A 521 15.57 1.42 -43.04
CA ALA A 521 17.03 1.44 -42.95
C ALA A 521 17.44 2.00 -41.59
N GLN A 522 18.38 1.35 -40.91
CA GLN A 522 19.14 1.98 -39.83
C GLN A 522 19.71 3.28 -40.40
N ARG A 523 19.01 4.39 -40.18
CA ARG A 523 19.47 5.72 -40.56
C ARG A 523 20.66 5.99 -39.67
N ALA A 524 21.84 6.07 -40.28
CA ALA A 524 23.08 6.36 -39.56
C ALA A 524 22.87 7.65 -38.75
N GLY A 525 23.11 7.59 -37.44
CA GLY A 525 23.03 8.74 -36.54
C GLY A 525 24.04 9.79 -36.95
N GLY A 526 23.58 10.82 -37.66
CA GLY A 526 24.35 12.04 -37.89
C GLY A 526 24.24 12.99 -36.70
N ASP A 527 25.00 14.09 -36.76
CA ASP A 527 24.92 15.17 -35.76
C ASP A 527 23.47 15.64 -35.60
N GLY A 528 22.97 15.61 -34.37
CA GLY A 528 21.62 16.05 -34.00
C GLY A 528 20.51 14.98 -34.11
N ALA A 529 20.82 13.71 -34.36
CA ALA A 529 19.85 12.62 -34.27
C ALA A 529 19.47 12.29 -32.81
N ILE A 530 18.17 12.18 -32.53
CA ILE A 530 17.65 11.71 -31.24
C ILE A 530 17.23 10.25 -31.40
N GLN A 531 17.80 9.36 -30.57
CA GLN A 531 17.58 7.91 -30.64
C GLN A 531 16.83 7.38 -29.41
N ALA A 532 16.11 6.27 -29.59
CA ALA A 532 15.46 5.56 -28.49
C ALA A 532 16.52 4.87 -27.60
N PRO A 533 16.60 5.17 -26.29
CA PRO A 533 17.60 4.57 -25.40
C PRO A 533 17.27 3.12 -25.04
N MET A 534 16.01 2.70 -25.26
CA MET A 534 15.50 1.38 -24.93
C MET A 534 14.33 1.04 -25.85
N GLN A 535 13.97 -0.25 -25.89
CA GLN A 535 12.75 -0.68 -26.55
C GLN A 535 11.53 -0.16 -25.79
N GLY A 536 10.56 0.42 -26.49
CA GLY A 536 9.35 0.96 -25.87
C GLY A 536 8.30 1.35 -26.89
N MET A 537 7.09 1.60 -26.42
CA MET A 537 6.00 2.14 -27.23
C MET A 537 6.02 3.67 -27.16
N VAL A 538 5.96 4.36 -28.29
CA VAL A 538 5.83 5.82 -28.32
C VAL A 538 4.44 6.21 -27.81
N VAL A 539 4.37 6.78 -26.61
CA VAL A 539 3.10 7.25 -26.02
C VAL A 539 2.70 8.59 -26.59
N LYS A 540 3.68 9.48 -26.78
CA LYS A 540 3.42 10.85 -27.22
C LYS A 540 4.61 11.47 -27.93
N VAL A 541 4.35 12.21 -29.01
CA VAL A 541 5.36 13.05 -29.66
C VAL A 541 5.03 14.51 -29.37
N LYS A 542 5.96 15.25 -28.74
CA LYS A 542 5.70 16.61 -28.21
C LYS A 542 6.09 17.74 -29.17
N VAL A 543 6.73 17.42 -30.30
CA VAL A 543 7.27 18.39 -31.25
C VAL A 543 6.97 17.98 -32.70
N ALA A 544 6.86 18.96 -33.59
CA ALA A 544 6.66 18.78 -35.02
C ALA A 544 7.86 19.30 -35.84
N PRO A 545 8.06 18.85 -37.10
CA PRO A 545 9.02 19.46 -38.00
C PRO A 545 8.83 20.98 -38.11
N GLY A 546 9.91 21.74 -37.91
CA GLY A 546 9.92 23.20 -37.88
C GLY A 546 9.95 23.82 -36.48
N ASP A 547 9.69 23.05 -35.42
CA ASP A 547 9.71 23.55 -34.05
C ASP A 547 11.15 23.84 -33.57
N ARG A 548 11.32 24.91 -32.79
CA ARG A 548 12.59 25.20 -32.11
C ARG A 548 12.61 24.54 -30.74
N VAL A 549 13.67 23.76 -30.48
CA VAL A 549 13.89 23.05 -29.22
C VAL A 549 15.24 23.45 -28.61
N ARG A 550 15.31 23.50 -27.28
CA ARG A 550 16.56 23.70 -26.53
C ARG A 550 17.08 22.37 -26.02
N LEU A 551 18.37 22.34 -25.72
CA LEU A 551 18.99 21.21 -25.02
C LEU A 551 18.20 20.89 -23.74
N GLY A 552 17.74 19.65 -23.60
CA GLY A 552 16.97 19.17 -22.46
C GLY A 552 15.44 19.28 -22.58
N ASP A 553 14.89 19.91 -23.63
CA ASP A 553 13.45 19.92 -23.84
C ASP A 553 12.94 18.51 -24.17
N VAL A 554 11.79 18.10 -23.59
CA VAL A 554 11.20 16.78 -23.85
C VAL A 554 10.53 16.75 -25.22
N VAL A 555 10.97 15.84 -26.07
CA VAL A 555 10.52 15.73 -27.47
C VAL A 555 9.65 14.50 -27.75
N VAL A 556 9.85 13.39 -27.02
CA VAL A 556 9.06 12.15 -27.15
C VAL A 556 8.85 11.53 -25.76
N VAL A 557 7.72 10.86 -25.53
CA VAL A 557 7.47 10.04 -24.34
C VAL A 557 7.36 8.58 -24.78
N LEU A 558 8.20 7.72 -24.21
CA LEU A 558 8.16 6.27 -24.43
C LEU A 558 7.56 5.55 -23.22
N GLU A 559 6.73 4.54 -23.42
CA GLU A 559 6.36 3.59 -22.39
C GLU A 559 7.16 2.30 -22.58
N ALA A 560 7.94 1.96 -21.56
CA ALA A 560 8.65 0.69 -21.49
C ALA A 560 8.46 0.12 -20.09
N MET A 561 8.16 -1.18 -19.98
CA MET A 561 7.96 -1.85 -18.70
C MET A 561 6.93 -1.16 -17.78
N LYS A 562 5.82 -0.66 -18.36
CA LYS A 562 4.74 0.08 -17.66
C LYS A 562 5.19 1.41 -17.02
N MET A 563 6.33 1.94 -17.45
CA MET A 563 6.89 3.22 -17.00
C MET A 563 7.02 4.17 -18.19
N GLN A 564 6.60 5.43 -18.02
CA GLN A 564 6.78 6.47 -19.03
C GLN A 564 8.14 7.15 -18.84
N ASN A 565 8.92 7.20 -19.93
CA ASN A 565 10.24 7.77 -20.00
C ASN A 565 10.23 8.95 -20.98
N ASP A 566 10.57 10.14 -20.48
CA ASP A 566 10.72 11.34 -21.30
C ASP A 566 12.06 11.29 -22.05
N ILE A 567 11.99 11.35 -23.38
CA ILE A 567 13.14 11.50 -24.27
C ILE A 567 13.37 12.97 -24.54
N VAL A 568 14.57 13.46 -24.21
CA VAL A 568 14.95 14.87 -24.29
C VAL A 568 15.85 15.16 -25.49
N ALA A 569 15.79 16.39 -25.99
CA ALA A 569 16.70 16.88 -27.01
C ALA A 569 18.14 16.95 -26.48
N THR A 570 19.09 16.33 -27.17
CA THR A 570 20.52 16.30 -26.82
C THR A 570 21.33 17.44 -27.45
N VAL A 571 20.68 18.25 -28.31
CA VAL A 571 21.20 19.48 -28.90
C VAL A 571 20.07 20.51 -29.01
N GLY A 572 20.40 21.80 -28.99
CA GLY A 572 19.44 22.86 -29.32
C GLY A 572 19.44 23.15 -30.83
N GLY A 573 18.27 23.38 -31.42
CA GLY A 573 18.14 23.62 -32.86
C GLY A 573 16.70 23.59 -33.34
N THR A 574 16.51 23.42 -34.64
CA THR A 574 15.18 23.27 -35.26
C THR A 574 14.94 21.81 -35.59
N VAL A 575 13.78 21.26 -35.22
CA VAL A 575 13.37 19.89 -35.56
C VAL A 575 13.21 19.80 -37.08
N ARG A 576 13.98 18.93 -37.73
CA ARG A 576 13.95 18.76 -39.20
C ARG A 576 12.96 17.71 -39.62
N GLU A 577 13.07 16.52 -39.04
CA GLU A 577 12.23 15.38 -39.37
C GLU A 577 11.87 14.61 -38.10
N VAL A 578 10.63 14.13 -38.02
CA VAL A 578 10.12 13.29 -36.93
C VAL A 578 9.71 11.95 -37.53
N PHE A 579 10.34 10.87 -37.04
CA PHE A 579 10.10 9.50 -37.51
C PHE A 579 9.24 8.69 -36.52
N ALA A 580 9.27 9.07 -35.24
CA ALA A 580 8.43 8.47 -34.20
C ALA A 580 6.94 8.73 -34.47
N LYS A 581 6.11 7.69 -34.33
CA LYS A 581 4.65 7.78 -34.41
C LYS A 581 4.04 7.26 -33.11
N GLU A 582 3.03 7.97 -32.59
CA GLU A 582 2.31 7.52 -31.40
C GLU A 582 1.70 6.13 -31.61
N GLY A 583 1.83 5.26 -30.61
CA GLY A 583 1.47 3.84 -30.68
C GLY A 583 2.50 2.92 -31.33
N ALA A 584 3.55 3.44 -31.98
CA ALA A 584 4.58 2.59 -32.59
C ALA A 584 5.56 2.04 -31.55
N ILE A 585 5.99 0.78 -31.73
CA ILE A 585 7.08 0.18 -30.95
C ILE A 585 8.40 0.52 -31.63
N VAL A 586 9.33 1.08 -30.85
CA VAL A 586 10.69 1.42 -31.31
C VAL A 586 11.72 0.49 -30.67
N ALA A 587 12.77 0.15 -31.41
CA ALA A 587 13.89 -0.64 -30.92
C ALA A 587 14.98 0.26 -30.28
N PRO A 588 15.89 -0.29 -29.44
CA PRO A 588 17.03 0.47 -28.93
C PRO A 588 17.88 1.02 -30.09
N ASN A 589 18.33 2.26 -29.94
CA ASN A 589 19.10 3.05 -30.91
C ASN A 589 18.36 3.41 -32.21
N GLU A 590 17.04 3.16 -32.29
CA GLU A 590 16.23 3.62 -33.42
C GLU A 590 16.11 5.14 -33.42
N VAL A 591 16.32 5.79 -34.58
CA VAL A 591 16.27 7.25 -34.70
C VAL A 591 14.81 7.71 -34.66
N LEU A 592 14.48 8.50 -33.64
CA LEU A 592 13.14 9.05 -33.40
C LEU A 592 12.91 10.35 -34.17
N MET A 593 13.93 11.21 -34.26
CA MET A 593 13.88 12.48 -34.98
C MET A 593 15.30 13.04 -35.24
N THR A 594 15.39 14.10 -36.03
CA THR A 594 16.63 14.86 -36.25
C THR A 594 16.43 16.35 -35.95
N ILE A 595 17.43 16.95 -35.30
CA ILE A 595 17.49 18.37 -34.95
C ILE A 595 18.72 18.96 -35.63
N GLY A 596 18.61 20.15 -36.21
CA GLY A 596 19.79 20.87 -36.69
C GLY A 596 19.54 22.30 -37.09
#